data_AF-A0A6F8F7Y9-F1
#
_entry.id   AF-A0A6F8F7Y9-F1
#
_cell.length_a   1.000
_cell.length_b   1.000
_cell.length_c   1.000
_cell.angle_alpha   90.00
_cell.angle_beta   90.00
_cell.angle_gamma   90.00
#
_symmetry.space_group_name_H-M   'P 1'
#
loop_
_entity.id
_entity.type
_entity.pdbx_description
1 polymer ?
#
loop_
_entity_poly.entity_id
_entity_poly.type
_entity_poly.pdbx_seq_one_letter_code
_entity_poly.pdbx_strand_id
1 'polypeptide(L)'
;MVREKITVSTRTLQWKCVESRTDSKRLYYGRFILSPLIKGQADTIGIAIRRALLGEIEGTCITRVKSEKVSHEYSIIAGIQESVHEILMNLKEIVFRSNLYGTCDASICVRGPRYVTAQDIVLPPYVEIVDNAQYIASLIEPIDLCIELEIERNRGYLKNTPQNFPEASYPIDAVFMPVRNANHSIHSYGNGDEKQEILFLEIWTNGSLTPKEALLEASRNLIDFFIPFLHMEEENSHLENNQHTVPLSPFIFHDKLTKLRKNKKEIALKSIFIDQSELPPRVYNCLKRSNIYTLFDLLNNSKEDLMKIEHVCIEDIKQILDIIEKRLVIYLPNNKFEMN
;
A
#
# COMPACT_ATOMS: atom_id res chain seq x y z
N MET A 1 -6.65 -3.81 40.07
CA MET A 1 -6.46 -5.00 39.22
C MET A 1 -7.80 -5.39 38.60
N VAL A 2 -8.16 -4.82 37.45
CA VAL A 2 -9.33 -5.25 36.69
C VAL A 2 -8.85 -6.25 35.66
N ARG A 3 -9.06 -7.55 35.92
CA ARG A 3 -8.86 -8.61 34.92
C ARG A 3 -10.07 -8.55 33.98
N GLU A 4 -9.94 -7.86 32.85
CA GLU A 4 -10.92 -8.00 31.77
C GLU A 4 -10.91 -9.45 31.29
N LYS A 5 -12.04 -10.14 31.48
CA LYS A 5 -12.26 -11.50 30.98
C LYS A 5 -12.35 -11.45 29.45
N ILE A 6 -11.23 -11.74 28.78
CA ILE A 6 -11.20 -11.91 27.33
C ILE A 6 -12.06 -13.12 26.98
N THR A 7 -13.20 -12.86 26.32
CA THR A 7 -14.13 -13.91 25.88
C THR A 7 -13.62 -14.46 24.55
N VAL A 8 -12.95 -15.63 24.60
CA VAL A 8 -12.40 -16.32 23.42
C VAL A 8 -13.49 -17.20 22.81
N SER A 9 -13.82 -16.96 21.53
CA SER A 9 -14.77 -17.77 20.75
C SER A 9 -14.08 -19.06 20.30
N THR A 10 -14.67 -20.21 20.57
CA THR A 10 -14.03 -21.54 20.46
C THR A 10 -14.06 -22.17 19.07
N ARG A 11 -14.58 -21.50 18.03
CA ARG A 11 -14.76 -22.15 16.71
C ARG A 11 -14.24 -21.40 15.49
N THR A 12 -13.96 -20.10 15.56
CA THR A 12 -13.43 -19.34 14.41
C THR A 12 -12.19 -18.57 14.81
N LEU A 13 -11.15 -18.64 13.97
CA LEU A 13 -9.94 -17.85 14.13
C LEU A 13 -10.32 -16.37 14.08
N GLN A 14 -10.15 -15.68 15.20
CA GLN A 14 -10.48 -14.26 15.34
C GLN A 14 -9.27 -13.51 15.88
N TRP A 15 -9.03 -12.34 15.30
CA TRP A 15 -8.11 -11.38 15.88
C TRP A 15 -8.90 -10.24 16.52
N LYS A 16 -8.39 -9.70 17.64
CA LYS A 16 -8.98 -8.57 18.34
C LYS A 16 -7.88 -7.63 18.82
N CYS A 17 -8.17 -6.33 18.80
CA CYS A 17 -7.35 -5.34 19.47
C CYS A 17 -7.72 -5.36 20.96
N VAL A 18 -6.71 -5.57 21.82
CA VAL A 18 -6.87 -5.59 23.28
C VAL A 18 -6.61 -4.20 23.84
N GLU A 19 -5.53 -3.59 23.39
CA GLU A 19 -5.08 -2.30 23.88
C GLU A 19 -4.60 -1.49 22.68
N SER A 20 -4.95 -0.21 22.65
CA SER A 20 -4.35 0.75 21.75
C SER A 20 -4.16 2.04 22.53
N ARG A 21 -2.92 2.54 22.53
CA ARG A 21 -2.57 3.79 23.22
C ARG A 21 -1.70 4.64 22.33
N THR A 22 -1.84 5.94 22.49
CA THR A 22 -1.04 6.97 21.84
C THR A 22 -0.22 7.64 22.94
N ASP A 23 1.02 7.17 23.14
CA ASP A 23 1.90 7.68 24.19
C ASP A 23 2.42 9.08 23.83
N SER A 24 2.73 9.30 22.55
CA SER A 24 3.07 10.61 21.98
C SER A 24 2.65 10.69 20.51
N LYS A 25 2.73 11.87 19.89
CA LYS A 25 2.49 12.02 18.43
C LYS A 25 3.37 11.08 17.60
N ARG A 26 4.55 10.72 18.12
CA ARG A 26 5.56 9.88 17.45
C ARG A 26 5.64 8.46 18.00
N LEU A 27 4.77 8.07 18.91
CA LEU A 27 4.81 6.74 19.53
C LEU A 27 3.40 6.22 19.76
N TYR A 28 2.94 5.37 18.85
CA TYR A 28 1.67 4.66 19.00
C TYR A 28 1.96 3.20 19.34
N TYR A 29 1.20 2.66 20.28
CA TYR A 29 1.27 1.26 20.68
C TYR A 29 -0.07 0.57 20.46
N GLY A 30 0.00 -0.68 19.99
CA GLY A 30 -1.15 -1.55 19.84
C GLY A 30 -0.83 -2.97 20.25
N ARG A 31 -1.73 -3.57 21.04
CA ARG A 31 -1.69 -4.98 21.42
C ARG A 31 -2.86 -5.72 20.80
N PHE A 32 -2.54 -6.79 20.09
CA PHE A 32 -3.50 -7.61 19.37
C PHE A 32 -3.43 -9.06 19.84
N ILE A 33 -4.57 -9.74 19.83
CA ILE A 33 -4.68 -11.17 20.11
C ILE A 33 -5.17 -11.88 18.85
N LEU A 34 -4.61 -13.06 18.58
CA LEU A 34 -5.10 -14.02 17.60
C LEU A 34 -5.34 -15.37 18.29
N SER A 35 -6.58 -15.87 18.22
CA SER A 35 -7.01 -17.14 18.83
C SER A 35 -8.31 -17.66 18.20
N PRO A 36 -8.62 -18.97 18.29
CA PRO A 36 -7.75 -20.05 18.79
C PRO A 36 -6.75 -20.52 17.71
N LEU A 37 -5.54 -20.89 18.13
CA LEU A 37 -4.51 -21.48 17.26
C LEU A 37 -4.15 -22.88 17.74
N ILE A 38 -3.73 -23.75 16.82
CA ILE A 38 -3.16 -25.06 17.15
C ILE A 38 -1.70 -24.88 17.56
N LYS A 39 -1.18 -25.75 18.42
CA LYS A 39 0.21 -25.75 18.86
C LYS A 39 1.20 -25.59 17.69
N GLY A 40 2.05 -24.56 17.75
CA GLY A 40 3.08 -24.25 16.76
C GLY A 40 2.64 -23.27 15.68
N GLN A 41 1.33 -23.09 15.43
CA GLN A 41 0.85 -22.09 14.48
C GLN A 41 1.12 -20.65 14.96
N ALA A 42 1.08 -20.43 16.29
CA ALA A 42 1.34 -19.12 16.86
C ALA A 42 2.77 -18.64 16.60
N ASP A 43 3.75 -19.54 16.68
CA ASP A 43 5.16 -19.23 16.35
C ASP A 43 5.30 -18.86 14.88
N THR A 44 4.75 -19.67 13.97
CA THR A 44 4.84 -19.42 12.53
C THR A 44 4.26 -18.06 12.17
N ILE A 45 3.05 -17.77 12.65
CA ILE A 45 2.36 -16.50 12.37
C ILE A 45 3.09 -15.33 13.04
N GLY A 46 3.49 -15.49 14.30
CA GLY A 46 4.17 -14.44 15.07
C GLY A 46 5.49 -14.02 14.45
N ILE A 47 6.32 -14.98 14.05
CA ILE A 47 7.61 -14.72 13.40
C ILE A 47 7.40 -14.08 12.02
N ALA A 48 6.49 -14.61 11.21
CA ALA A 48 6.22 -14.09 9.87
C ALA A 48 5.71 -12.64 9.92
N ILE A 49 4.70 -12.37 10.75
CA ILE A 49 4.14 -11.02 10.91
C ILE A 49 5.19 -10.06 11.47
N ARG A 50 5.97 -10.47 12.48
CA ARG A 50 7.02 -9.63 13.03
C ARG A 50 8.05 -9.23 11.98
N ARG A 51 8.47 -10.18 11.11
CA ARG A 51 9.40 -9.88 10.02
C ARG A 51 8.80 -8.92 9.00
N ALA A 52 7.55 -9.15 8.61
CA ALA A 52 6.86 -8.26 7.67
C ALA A 52 6.65 -6.84 8.23
N LEU A 53 6.26 -6.72 9.50
CA LEU A 53 6.09 -5.42 10.17
C LEU A 53 7.38 -4.59 10.15
N LEU A 54 8.54 -5.22 10.38
CA LEU A 54 9.82 -4.52 10.49
C LEU A 54 10.52 -4.29 9.14
N GLY A 55 10.27 -5.14 8.13
CA GLY A 55 11.00 -5.11 6.87
C GLY A 55 10.19 -4.60 5.66
N GLU A 56 8.90 -4.89 5.62
CA GLU A 56 8.11 -4.80 4.38
C GLU A 56 7.12 -3.65 4.35
N ILE A 57 6.97 -2.94 5.48
CA ILE A 57 6.08 -1.78 5.54
C ILE A 57 6.78 -0.59 4.90
N GLU A 58 6.02 0.13 4.08
CA GLU A 58 6.49 1.34 3.44
C GLU A 58 6.46 2.54 4.38
N GLY A 59 7.53 3.32 4.37
CA GLY A 59 7.63 4.58 5.07
C GLY A 59 7.85 5.74 4.11
N THR A 60 7.57 6.95 4.57
CA THR A 60 7.87 8.19 3.84
C THR A 60 8.92 8.98 4.61
N CYS A 61 10.00 9.38 3.94
CA CYS A 61 11.05 10.20 4.53
C CYS A 61 11.71 11.11 3.48
N ILE A 62 12.50 12.08 3.95
CA ILE A 62 13.32 12.93 3.09
C ILE A 62 14.56 12.13 2.64
N THR A 63 14.81 12.11 1.33
CA THR A 63 15.95 11.41 0.72
C THR A 63 17.04 12.36 0.26
N ARG A 64 16.68 13.58 -0.15
CA ARG A 64 17.64 14.60 -0.56
C ARG A 64 17.29 15.98 -0.05
N VAL A 65 18.34 16.77 0.11
CA VAL A 65 18.28 18.18 0.49
C VAL A 65 19.14 18.98 -0.47
N LYS A 66 18.60 20.04 -1.05
CA LYS A 66 19.33 20.95 -1.93
C LYS A 66 19.27 22.36 -1.38
N SER A 67 20.43 23.00 -1.29
CA SER A 67 20.54 24.38 -0.80
C SER A 67 21.73 25.09 -1.44
N GLU A 68 21.47 26.25 -2.07
CA GLU A 68 22.48 27.02 -2.80
C GLU A 68 23.58 27.61 -1.89
N LYS A 69 23.27 27.82 -0.60
CA LYS A 69 24.19 28.46 0.36
C LYS A 69 25.14 27.47 1.05
N VAL A 70 25.01 26.18 0.77
CA VAL A 70 25.78 25.12 1.41
C VAL A 70 26.86 24.64 0.45
N SER A 71 28.11 24.67 0.91
CA SER A 71 29.25 24.14 0.14
C SER A 71 29.48 22.65 0.43
N HIS A 72 29.37 22.25 1.69
CA HIS A 72 29.55 20.87 2.15
C HIS A 72 28.75 20.60 3.43
N GLU A 73 28.49 19.33 3.73
CA GLU A 73 27.64 18.87 4.85
C GLU A 73 28.12 19.34 6.24
N TYR A 74 29.40 19.67 6.38
CA TYR A 74 30.01 20.13 7.63
C TYR A 74 30.17 21.65 7.70
N SER A 75 29.65 22.37 6.70
CA SER A 75 29.70 23.84 6.71
C SER A 75 28.76 24.44 7.75
N ILE A 76 29.10 25.66 8.14
CA ILE A 76 28.26 26.52 8.98
C ILE A 76 27.73 27.62 8.07
N ILE A 77 26.43 27.87 8.14
CA ILE A 77 25.78 28.98 7.45
C ILE A 77 25.79 30.17 8.40
N ALA A 78 26.39 31.30 7.99
CA ALA A 78 26.40 32.51 8.81
C ALA A 78 24.97 32.89 9.22
N GLY A 79 24.78 33.25 10.49
CA GLY A 79 23.51 33.66 11.08
C GLY A 79 22.47 32.55 11.36
N ILE A 80 22.84 31.28 11.18
CA ILE A 80 22.12 30.11 11.71
C ILE A 80 22.91 29.53 12.88
N GLN A 81 22.21 29.07 13.91
CA GLN A 81 22.84 28.51 15.10
C GLN A 81 23.45 27.12 14.86
N GLU A 82 22.74 26.26 14.14
CA GLU A 82 23.13 24.87 13.84
C GLU A 82 24.09 24.76 12.65
N SER A 83 24.89 23.71 12.66
CA SER A 83 25.63 23.26 11.46
C SER A 83 24.69 22.60 10.44
N VAL A 84 25.13 22.52 9.18
CA VAL A 84 24.35 21.84 8.13
C VAL A 84 24.09 20.37 8.49
N HIS A 85 25.08 19.69 9.08
CA HIS A 85 24.92 18.30 9.53
C HIS A 85 23.82 18.14 10.58
N GLU A 86 23.76 19.04 11.57
CA GLU A 86 22.69 19.03 12.58
C GLU A 86 21.32 19.27 11.95
N ILE A 87 21.22 20.19 10.99
CA ILE A 87 19.99 20.41 10.22
C ILE A 87 19.56 19.14 9.49
N LEU A 88 20.50 18.44 8.82
CA LEU A 88 20.21 17.18 8.12
C LEU A 88 19.72 16.09 9.11
N MET A 89 20.31 16.01 10.30
CA MET A 89 19.86 15.06 11.33
C MET A 89 18.47 15.41 11.86
N ASN A 90 18.18 16.69 12.08
CA ASN A 90 16.87 17.16 12.51
C ASN A 90 15.79 16.90 11.44
N LEU A 91 16.11 17.10 10.15
CA LEU A 91 15.24 16.78 9.03
C LEU A 91 14.94 15.28 8.95
N LYS A 92 15.94 14.43 9.23
CA LYS A 92 15.78 12.96 9.27
C LYS A 92 14.80 12.49 10.37
N GLU A 93 14.65 13.26 11.43
CA GLU A 93 13.69 12.95 12.50
C GLU A 93 12.24 13.30 12.16
N ILE A 94 11.97 14.00 11.05
CA ILE A 94 10.61 14.37 10.65
C ILE A 94 9.89 13.13 10.12
N VAL A 95 8.70 12.88 10.68
CA VAL A 95 7.84 11.76 10.28
C VAL A 95 6.71 12.27 9.41
N PHE A 96 6.61 11.70 8.22
CA PHE A 96 5.55 12.00 7.25
C PHE A 96 4.53 10.87 7.19
N ARG A 97 3.28 11.25 6.92
CA ARG A 97 2.20 10.35 6.50
C ARG A 97 1.83 10.75 5.07
N SER A 98 1.93 9.82 4.13
CA SER A 98 1.58 10.10 2.74
C SER A 98 1.09 8.85 2.05
N ASN A 99 0.33 9.00 0.97
CA ASN A 99 0.02 7.93 0.01
C ASN A 99 0.68 8.25 -1.34
N LEU A 100 1.97 8.57 -1.28
CA LEU A 100 2.80 8.93 -2.42
C LEU A 100 3.12 7.72 -3.31
N TYR A 101 3.19 7.97 -4.62
CA TYR A 101 3.82 7.06 -5.58
C TYR A 101 5.00 7.80 -6.21
N GLY A 102 6.23 7.32 -5.95
CA GLY A 102 7.45 7.96 -6.45
C GLY A 102 8.01 9.04 -5.51
N THR A 103 8.72 10.00 -6.10
CA THR A 103 9.37 11.12 -5.39
C THR A 103 8.52 12.38 -5.49
N CYS A 104 8.68 13.26 -4.51
CA CYS A 104 7.93 14.50 -4.38
C CYS A 104 8.82 15.60 -3.82
N ASP A 105 8.71 16.79 -4.41
CA ASP A 105 9.46 17.96 -3.96
C ASP A 105 8.69 18.71 -2.88
N ALA A 106 9.42 19.20 -1.88
CA ALA A 106 8.96 20.09 -0.83
C ALA A 106 10.01 21.18 -0.60
N SER A 107 9.64 22.26 0.09
CA SER A 107 10.61 23.33 0.36
C SER A 107 10.37 24.00 1.70
N ILE A 108 11.45 24.57 2.26
CA ILE A 108 11.42 25.40 3.45
C ILE A 108 11.93 26.77 3.02
N CYS A 109 11.08 27.80 3.14
CA CYS A 109 11.43 29.18 2.81
C CYS A 109 11.06 30.07 3.99
N VAL A 110 12.07 30.46 4.78
CA VAL A 110 11.87 31.19 6.04
C VAL A 110 12.80 32.39 6.12
N ARG A 111 12.27 33.51 6.63
CA ARG A 111 13.05 34.71 6.95
C ARG A 111 13.23 34.84 8.46
N GLY A 112 14.48 35.03 8.88
CA GLY A 112 14.85 35.22 10.28
C GLY A 112 14.62 36.64 10.82
N PRO A 113 14.85 36.89 12.12
CA PRO A 113 15.26 35.90 13.14
C PRO A 113 14.06 35.15 13.73
N ARG A 114 14.07 33.81 13.67
CA ARG A 114 13.04 32.94 14.27
C ARG A 114 13.49 31.48 14.35
N TYR A 115 12.76 30.67 15.13
CA TYR A 115 12.87 29.23 15.09
C TYR A 115 12.19 28.64 13.84
N VAL A 116 12.85 27.68 13.21
CA VAL A 116 12.35 26.89 12.09
C VAL A 116 11.88 25.55 12.62
N THR A 117 10.62 25.22 12.38
CA THR A 117 10.01 23.96 12.78
C THR A 117 9.46 23.21 11.57
N ALA A 118 9.11 21.94 11.74
CA ALA A 118 8.53 21.13 10.67
C ALA A 118 7.23 21.73 10.10
N GLN A 119 6.50 22.55 10.87
CA GLN A 119 5.34 23.30 10.37
C GLN A 119 5.68 24.26 9.21
N ASP A 120 6.92 24.71 9.11
CA ASP A 120 7.35 25.68 8.10
C ASP A 120 7.68 25.04 6.74
N ILE A 121 7.60 23.70 6.66
CA ILE A 121 7.78 22.97 5.40
C ILE A 121 6.54 23.18 4.54
N VAL A 122 6.75 23.71 3.34
CA VAL A 122 5.75 23.79 2.29
C VAL A 122 5.62 22.41 1.65
N LEU A 123 4.52 21.73 1.97
CA LEU A 123 4.20 20.39 1.49
C LEU A 123 3.10 20.42 0.42
N PRO A 124 3.10 19.44 -0.49
CA PRO A 124 1.95 19.19 -1.34
C PRO A 124 0.80 18.54 -0.55
N PRO A 125 -0.45 18.60 -1.08
CA PRO A 125 -1.66 18.24 -0.35
C PRO A 125 -1.79 16.75 0.02
N TYR A 126 -0.96 15.87 -0.54
CA TYR A 126 -0.98 14.43 -0.29
C TYR A 126 0.07 13.96 0.74
N VAL A 127 0.85 14.90 1.31
CA VAL A 127 1.82 14.64 2.38
C VAL A 127 1.42 15.42 3.63
N GLU A 128 1.35 14.74 4.75
CA GLU A 128 1.06 15.32 6.05
C GLU A 128 2.25 15.08 6.99
N ILE A 129 2.58 16.07 7.81
CA ILE A 129 3.54 15.92 8.90
C ILE A 129 2.80 15.44 10.13
N VAL A 130 3.35 14.40 10.78
CA VAL A 130 2.78 13.83 12.00
C VAL A 130 3.05 14.73 13.21
N ASP A 131 4.24 15.32 13.27
CA ASP A 131 4.64 16.20 14.36
C ASP A 131 5.21 17.54 13.86
N ASN A 132 4.31 18.52 13.79
CA ASN A 132 4.61 19.87 13.32
C ASN A 132 5.59 20.64 14.24
N ALA A 133 5.76 20.20 15.49
CA ALA A 133 6.60 20.88 16.48
C ALA A 133 8.08 20.45 16.41
N GLN A 134 8.44 19.53 15.51
CA GLN A 134 9.82 19.08 15.37
C GLN A 134 10.74 20.26 15.03
N TYR A 135 11.77 20.41 15.84
CA TYR A 135 12.79 21.43 15.67
C TYR A 135 13.67 21.12 14.44
N ILE A 136 13.99 22.15 13.66
CA ILE A 136 14.91 22.04 12.51
C ILE A 136 16.16 22.88 12.76
N ALA A 137 15.98 24.19 12.95
CA ALA A 137 17.07 25.15 13.09
C ALA A 137 16.61 26.47 13.75
N SER A 138 17.56 27.31 14.17
CA SER A 138 17.35 28.65 14.71
C SER A 138 18.09 29.69 13.88
N LEU A 139 17.35 30.66 13.35
CA LEU A 139 17.88 31.81 12.61
C LEU A 139 18.12 32.96 13.60
N ILE A 140 19.38 33.31 13.81
CA ILE A 140 19.80 34.38 14.75
C ILE A 140 19.78 35.75 14.06
N GLU A 141 20.13 35.78 12.78
CA GLU A 141 20.23 37.00 11.97
C GLU A 141 19.05 37.10 10.97
N PRO A 142 18.77 38.29 10.40
CA PRO A 142 17.72 38.47 9.38
C PRO A 142 18.17 37.90 8.02
N ILE A 143 18.26 36.56 7.97
CA ILE A 143 18.71 35.81 6.81
C ILE A 143 17.54 35.01 6.25
N ASP A 144 17.50 34.92 4.92
CA ASP A 144 16.58 34.08 4.19
C ASP A 144 17.17 32.67 4.05
N LEU A 145 16.53 31.68 4.65
CA LEU A 145 16.86 30.26 4.50
C LEU A 145 15.88 29.63 3.51
N CYS A 146 16.44 29.14 2.40
CA CYS A 146 15.74 28.37 1.39
C CYS A 146 16.38 26.99 1.26
N ILE A 147 15.58 25.95 1.49
CA ILE A 147 16.00 24.54 1.37
C ILE A 147 14.97 23.82 0.51
N GLU A 148 15.42 23.18 -0.56
CA GLU A 148 14.62 22.24 -1.35
C GLU A 148 14.79 20.84 -0.77
N LEU A 149 13.70 20.09 -0.66
CA LEU A 149 13.64 18.75 -0.08
C LEU A 149 13.03 17.79 -1.10
N GLU A 150 13.60 16.60 -1.23
CA GLU A 150 12.99 15.49 -1.96
C GLU A 150 12.49 14.46 -0.96
N ILE A 151 11.20 14.15 -1.03
CA ILE A 151 10.49 13.19 -0.19
C ILE A 151 10.18 11.96 -1.05
N GLU A 152 10.47 10.78 -0.52
CA GLU A 152 10.19 9.51 -1.19
C GLU A 152 9.42 8.58 -0.26
N ARG A 153 8.59 7.73 -0.84
CA ARG A 153 7.98 6.59 -0.15
C ARG A 153 8.60 5.30 -0.67
N ASN A 154 9.25 4.55 0.21
CA ASN A 154 9.93 3.30 -0.14
C ASN A 154 9.90 2.33 1.06
N ARG A 155 10.66 1.22 0.98
CA ARG A 155 10.75 0.19 2.03
C ARG A 155 12.17 0.08 2.58
N GLY A 156 12.27 -0.28 3.85
CA GLY A 156 13.53 -0.63 4.49
C GLY A 156 14.49 0.56 4.66
N TYR A 157 15.79 0.26 4.59
CA TYR A 157 16.86 1.23 4.76
C TYR A 157 17.68 1.32 3.48
N LEU A 158 17.71 2.51 2.88
CA LEU A 158 18.56 2.79 1.72
C LEU A 158 19.69 3.70 2.17
N LYS A 159 20.91 3.16 2.15
CA LYS A 159 22.11 3.99 2.30
C LYS A 159 22.38 4.65 0.96
N ASN A 160 22.19 5.96 0.91
CA ASN A 160 22.46 6.72 -0.30
C ASN A 160 23.97 6.86 -0.45
N THR A 161 24.53 6.27 -1.51
CA THR A 161 25.91 6.55 -1.91
C THR A 161 25.95 7.84 -2.72
N PRO A 162 26.95 8.71 -2.52
CA PRO A 162 27.15 9.89 -3.34
C PRO A 162 27.57 9.45 -4.76
N GLN A 163 26.60 9.27 -5.66
CA GLN A 163 26.84 8.98 -7.06
C GLN A 163 26.24 10.12 -7.89
N ASN A 164 27.13 10.94 -8.49
CA ASN A 164 26.85 11.94 -9.52
C ASN A 164 25.64 12.85 -9.24
N PHE A 165 25.59 13.44 -8.06
CA PHE A 165 24.59 14.46 -7.77
C PHE A 165 25.02 15.82 -8.33
N PRO A 166 24.09 16.61 -8.89
CA PRO A 166 24.39 17.98 -9.29
C PRO A 166 24.88 18.79 -8.09
N GLU A 167 25.74 19.78 -8.37
CA GLU A 167 26.29 20.70 -7.37
C GLU A 167 25.17 21.24 -6.45
N ALA A 168 25.44 21.26 -5.13
CA ALA A 168 24.55 21.71 -4.05
C ALA A 168 23.39 20.77 -3.62
N SER A 169 23.43 19.48 -3.96
CA SER A 169 22.49 18.48 -3.43
C SER A 169 23.17 17.43 -2.53
N TYR A 170 22.56 17.18 -1.38
CA TYR A 170 23.07 16.33 -0.31
C TYR A 170 22.09 15.18 -0.04
N PRO A 171 22.53 13.92 -0.16
CA PRO A 171 21.70 12.79 0.18
C PRO A 171 21.57 12.66 1.70
N ILE A 172 20.36 12.39 2.17
CA ILE A 172 20.10 11.94 3.54
C ILE A 172 19.96 10.42 3.53
N ASP A 173 20.54 9.76 4.54
CA ASP A 173 20.29 8.34 4.78
C ASP A 173 18.80 8.09 5.06
N ALA A 174 18.14 7.42 4.11
CA ALA A 174 16.71 7.27 4.10
C ALA A 174 16.25 6.07 4.95
N VAL A 175 15.44 6.35 5.97
CA VAL A 175 14.89 5.34 6.90
C VAL A 175 13.38 5.22 6.67
N PHE A 176 12.98 4.30 5.81
CA PHE A 176 11.57 4.08 5.45
C PHE A 176 10.87 3.10 6.39
N MET A 177 11.23 3.08 7.67
CA MET A 177 10.75 2.08 8.64
C MET A 177 9.81 2.74 9.67
N PRO A 178 8.49 2.74 9.45
CA PRO A 178 7.54 3.38 10.36
C PRO A 178 7.28 2.56 11.63
N VAL A 179 7.49 1.24 11.58
CA VAL A 179 7.42 0.36 12.76
C VAL A 179 8.75 0.41 13.50
N ARG A 180 8.73 0.90 14.75
CA ARG A 180 9.92 1.02 15.60
C ARG A 180 10.24 -0.30 16.29
N ASN A 181 9.22 -1.02 16.73
CA ASN A 181 9.39 -2.30 17.40
C ASN A 181 8.14 -3.18 17.21
N ALA A 182 8.35 -4.49 17.23
CA ALA A 182 7.30 -5.49 17.19
C ALA A 182 7.71 -6.70 18.03
N ASN A 183 6.90 -7.03 19.03
CA ASN A 183 7.06 -8.21 19.87
C ASN A 183 5.90 -9.17 19.67
N HIS A 184 6.16 -10.45 19.88
CA HIS A 184 5.11 -11.45 19.95
C HIS A 184 5.32 -12.33 21.18
N SER A 185 4.22 -12.75 21.81
CA SER A 185 4.23 -13.69 22.92
C SER A 185 3.13 -14.72 22.71
N ILE A 186 3.38 -15.93 23.18
CA ILE A 186 2.49 -17.07 22.96
C ILE A 186 2.04 -17.58 24.32
N HIS A 187 0.74 -17.78 24.47
CA HIS A 187 0.16 -18.39 25.66
C HIS A 187 -0.59 -19.64 25.26
N SER A 188 -0.13 -20.78 25.77
CA SER A 188 -0.84 -22.06 25.61
C SER A 188 -1.90 -22.22 26.69
N TYR A 189 -3.06 -22.75 26.31
CA TYR A 189 -4.17 -23.06 27.21
C TYR A 189 -4.91 -24.32 26.74
N GLY A 190 -5.54 -25.04 27.67
CA GLY A 190 -6.20 -26.32 27.40
C GLY A 190 -5.84 -27.36 28.47
N ASN A 191 -6.76 -28.31 28.70
CA ASN A 191 -6.57 -29.45 29.59
C ASN A 191 -6.40 -30.73 28.75
N GLY A 192 -5.36 -31.53 29.02
CA GLY A 192 -5.10 -32.78 28.31
C GLY A 192 -4.33 -32.59 26.98
N ASP A 193 -4.73 -33.35 25.95
CA ASP A 193 -4.04 -33.43 24.66
C ASP A 193 -4.41 -32.31 23.65
N GLU A 194 -5.54 -31.63 23.85
CA GLU A 194 -5.97 -30.50 23.01
C GLU A 194 -5.41 -29.16 23.50
N LYS A 195 -4.10 -28.96 23.33
CA LYS A 195 -3.43 -27.69 23.65
C LYS A 195 -3.67 -26.66 22.53
N GLN A 196 -4.38 -25.60 22.86
CA GLN A 196 -4.56 -24.44 22.00
C GLN A 196 -3.58 -23.34 22.38
N GLU A 197 -3.29 -22.45 21.44
CA GLU A 197 -2.40 -21.31 21.60
C GLU A 197 -3.14 -20.00 21.32
N ILE A 198 -2.70 -18.96 22.01
CA ILE A 198 -3.07 -17.57 21.81
C ILE A 198 -1.80 -16.83 21.43
N LEU A 199 -1.80 -16.17 20.29
CA LEU A 199 -0.73 -15.27 19.88
C LEU A 199 -1.09 -13.85 20.31
N PHE A 200 -0.19 -13.21 21.03
CA PHE A 200 -0.25 -11.79 21.33
C PHE A 200 0.80 -11.08 20.49
N LEU A 201 0.39 -10.01 19.81
CA LEU A 201 1.26 -9.15 19.01
C LEU A 201 1.27 -7.75 19.64
N GLU A 202 2.44 -7.22 19.87
CA GLU A 202 2.65 -5.88 20.40
C GLU A 202 3.44 -5.08 19.38
N ILE A 203 2.91 -3.94 18.96
CA ILE A 203 3.43 -3.16 17.83
C ILE A 203 3.59 -1.71 18.27
N TRP A 204 4.78 -1.14 18.02
CA TRP A 204 5.09 0.27 18.25
C TRP A 204 5.41 0.96 16.92
N THR A 205 4.69 2.03 16.59
CA THR A 205 4.89 2.80 15.35
C THR A 205 5.25 4.26 15.64
N ASN A 206 5.86 4.92 14.66
CA ASN A 206 6.31 6.31 14.75
C ASN A 206 5.19 7.36 14.54
N GLY A 207 3.92 6.93 14.49
CA GLY A 207 2.75 7.80 14.26
C GLY A 207 2.35 7.99 12.79
N SER A 208 3.22 7.65 11.81
CA SER A 208 2.87 7.69 10.37
C SER A 208 1.73 6.72 10.04
N LEU A 209 1.79 5.52 10.60
CA LEU A 209 0.79 4.47 10.49
C LEU A 209 0.30 4.09 11.89
N THR A 210 -0.99 3.79 12.01
CA THR A 210 -1.50 3.19 13.24
C THR A 210 -1.04 1.72 13.35
N PRO A 211 -0.85 1.17 14.56
CA PRO A 211 -0.49 -0.24 14.74
C PRO A 211 -1.44 -1.22 14.03
N LYS A 212 -2.72 -0.85 13.91
CA LYS A 212 -3.74 -1.61 13.20
C LYS A 212 -3.54 -1.59 11.68
N GLU A 213 -3.29 -0.41 11.11
CA GLU A 213 -2.98 -0.27 9.68
C GLU A 213 -1.69 -1.03 9.34
N ALA A 214 -0.65 -0.90 10.16
CA ALA A 214 0.61 -1.62 10.01
C ALA A 214 0.40 -3.14 9.98
N LEU A 215 -0.40 -3.68 10.90
CA LEU A 215 -0.73 -5.11 10.93
C LEU A 215 -1.45 -5.57 9.65
N LEU A 216 -2.39 -4.77 9.13
CA LEU A 216 -3.11 -5.07 7.90
C LEU A 216 -2.19 -5.02 6.67
N GLU A 217 -1.32 -4.02 6.59
CA GLU A 217 -0.35 -3.86 5.50
C GLU A 217 0.67 -5.02 5.50
N ALA A 218 1.26 -5.33 6.66
CA ALA A 218 2.15 -6.48 6.81
C ALA A 218 1.47 -7.81 6.42
N SER A 219 0.20 -7.99 6.79
CA SER A 219 -0.55 -9.19 6.42
C SER A 219 -0.78 -9.29 4.91
N ARG A 220 -1.09 -8.17 4.24
CA ARG A 220 -1.22 -8.13 2.78
C ARG A 220 0.10 -8.47 2.09
N ASN A 221 1.19 -7.84 2.51
CA ASN A 221 2.52 -8.09 1.95
C ASN A 221 2.92 -9.56 2.10
N LEU A 222 2.64 -10.18 3.26
CA LEU A 222 2.87 -11.61 3.45
C LEU A 222 2.05 -12.48 2.50
N ILE A 223 0.76 -12.19 2.34
CA ILE A 223 -0.10 -12.92 1.40
C ILE A 223 0.44 -12.79 -0.02
N ASP A 224 0.84 -11.58 -0.43
CA ASP A 224 1.37 -11.31 -1.76
C ASP A 224 2.65 -12.12 -2.05
N PHE A 225 3.49 -12.38 -1.05
CA PHE A 225 4.64 -13.29 -1.21
C PHE A 225 4.24 -14.75 -1.44
N PHE A 226 3.08 -15.18 -0.93
CA PHE A 226 2.62 -16.55 -1.09
C PHE A 226 1.80 -16.78 -2.36
N ILE A 227 1.26 -15.72 -2.99
CA ILE A 227 0.48 -15.81 -4.23
C ILE A 227 1.21 -16.58 -5.35
N PRO A 228 2.50 -16.34 -5.65
CA PRO A 228 3.21 -17.07 -6.72
C PRO A 228 3.25 -18.59 -6.49
N PHE A 229 3.35 -19.03 -5.24
CA PHE A 229 3.39 -20.45 -4.91
C PHE A 229 2.03 -21.13 -5.09
N LEU A 230 0.93 -20.39 -4.97
CA LEU A 230 -0.43 -20.90 -5.20
C LEU A 230 -0.70 -21.11 -6.71
N HIS A 231 -0.14 -20.26 -7.58
CA HIS A 231 -0.33 -20.35 -9.02
C HIS A 231 0.53 -21.43 -9.70
N MET A 232 1.62 -21.88 -9.07
CA MET A 232 2.44 -22.98 -9.61
C MET A 232 1.69 -24.33 -9.65
N GLU A 233 0.63 -24.52 -8.86
CA GLU A 233 -0.18 -25.74 -8.92
C GLU A 233 -1.07 -25.79 -10.18
N GLU A 234 -1.38 -24.64 -10.79
CA GLU A 234 -2.24 -24.56 -11.98
C GLU A 234 -1.47 -24.82 -13.30
N GLU A 235 -0.19 -24.45 -13.39
CA GLU A 235 0.63 -24.66 -14.61
C GLU A 235 1.26 -26.07 -14.68
N ASN A 236 1.39 -26.76 -13.55
CA ASN A 236 1.97 -28.11 -13.49
C ASN A 236 0.97 -29.24 -13.83
N SER A 237 -0.27 -28.94 -14.20
CA SER A 237 -1.23 -29.97 -14.64
C SER A 237 -0.87 -30.64 -15.98
N HIS A 238 0.28 -30.31 -16.58
CA HIS A 238 0.84 -30.97 -17.76
C HIS A 238 2.06 -31.86 -17.47
N LEU A 239 2.54 -31.93 -16.23
CA LEU A 239 3.66 -32.79 -15.85
C LEU A 239 3.21 -33.82 -14.82
N GLU A 240 3.22 -35.07 -15.29
CA GLU A 240 3.17 -36.33 -14.55
C GLU A 240 1.80 -36.83 -14.06
N ASN A 241 1.21 -37.70 -14.89
CA ASN A 241 0.51 -38.89 -14.44
C ASN A 241 1.39 -39.62 -13.40
N ASN A 242 1.08 -39.50 -12.11
CA ASN A 242 1.26 -40.56 -11.12
C ASN A 242 0.38 -40.30 -9.89
N GLN A 243 -0.10 -41.39 -9.32
CA GLN A 243 -1.28 -41.46 -8.47
C GLN A 243 -1.05 -40.88 -7.06
N HIS A 244 -2.16 -40.40 -6.47
CA HIS A 244 -2.34 -39.89 -5.10
C HIS A 244 -2.00 -38.42 -4.82
N THR A 245 -2.71 -37.51 -5.48
CA THR A 245 -2.89 -36.14 -4.98
C THR A 245 -4.21 -36.07 -4.22
N VAL A 246 -4.14 -35.96 -2.89
CA VAL A 246 -5.30 -35.60 -2.07
C VAL A 246 -5.72 -34.19 -2.50
N PRO A 247 -6.97 -33.94 -2.91
CA PRO A 247 -7.40 -32.61 -3.30
C PRO A 247 -7.45 -31.74 -2.04
N LEU A 248 -6.40 -30.96 -1.80
CA LEU A 248 -6.47 -29.86 -0.85
C LEU A 248 -7.43 -28.83 -1.46
N SER A 249 -8.61 -28.69 -0.87
CA SER A 249 -9.63 -27.77 -1.37
C SER A 249 -9.05 -26.36 -1.47
N PRO A 250 -9.19 -25.66 -2.61
CA PRO A 250 -8.76 -24.27 -2.71
C PRO A 250 -9.46 -23.44 -1.64
N PHE A 251 -8.66 -22.84 -0.77
CA PHE A 251 -9.12 -22.02 0.35
C PHE A 251 -10.14 -20.97 -0.12
N ILE A 252 -11.24 -20.83 0.64
CA ILE A 252 -12.35 -19.85 0.52
C ILE A 252 -11.88 -18.39 0.33
N PHE A 253 -10.60 -18.11 0.61
CA PHE A 253 -9.98 -16.79 0.53
C PHE A 253 -9.82 -16.26 -0.91
N HIS A 254 -9.49 -17.14 -1.87
CA HIS A 254 -9.27 -16.73 -3.26
C HIS A 254 -10.58 -16.24 -3.92
N ASP A 255 -11.70 -16.90 -3.60
CA ASP A 255 -13.01 -16.55 -4.13
C ASP A 255 -13.50 -15.17 -3.63
N LYS A 256 -13.14 -14.76 -2.41
CA LYS A 256 -13.54 -13.46 -1.85
C LYS A 256 -12.76 -12.27 -2.42
N LEU A 257 -11.45 -12.44 -2.63
CA LEU A 257 -10.59 -11.39 -3.22
C LEU A 257 -10.83 -11.24 -4.73
N THR A 258 -11.02 -12.35 -5.45
CA THR A 258 -11.42 -12.32 -6.87
C THR A 258 -12.82 -11.73 -7.05
N LYS A 259 -13.78 -12.01 -6.16
CA LYS A 259 -15.12 -11.36 -6.16
C LYS A 259 -15.03 -9.85 -5.95
N LEU A 260 -14.19 -9.34 -5.05
CA LEU A 260 -14.02 -7.89 -4.85
C LEU A 260 -13.43 -7.18 -6.08
N ARG A 261 -12.47 -7.82 -6.76
CA ARG A 261 -11.89 -7.30 -8.01
C ARG A 261 -12.86 -7.40 -9.20
N LYS A 262 -13.65 -8.48 -9.29
CA LYS A 262 -14.73 -8.64 -10.28
C LYS A 262 -15.83 -7.60 -10.08
N ASN A 263 -16.29 -7.39 -8.84
CA ASN A 263 -17.34 -6.40 -8.54
C ASN A 263 -16.95 -4.99 -8.97
N LYS A 264 -15.69 -4.55 -8.76
CA LYS A 264 -15.23 -3.22 -9.19
C LYS A 264 -15.17 -3.07 -10.72
N LYS A 265 -14.81 -4.14 -11.45
CA LYS A 265 -14.82 -4.22 -12.93
C LYS A 265 -16.25 -4.25 -13.49
N GLU A 266 -17.14 -5.00 -12.84
CA GLU A 266 -18.54 -5.13 -13.21
C GLU A 266 -19.32 -3.82 -13.02
N ILE A 267 -19.01 -3.07 -11.95
CA ILE A 267 -19.61 -1.75 -11.67
C ILE A 267 -19.19 -0.71 -12.72
N ALA A 268 -17.91 -0.72 -13.15
CA ALA A 268 -17.43 0.21 -14.18
C ALA A 268 -18.09 -0.07 -15.55
N LEU A 269 -18.21 -1.34 -15.96
CA LEU A 269 -18.79 -1.72 -17.24
C LEU A 269 -20.32 -1.55 -17.30
N LYS A 270 -21.02 -1.70 -16.16
CA LYS A 270 -22.47 -1.41 -16.07
C LYS A 270 -22.82 0.07 -16.23
N SER A 271 -21.85 0.98 -16.02
CA SER A 271 -22.09 2.42 -16.06
C SER A 271 -21.89 3.07 -17.44
N ILE A 272 -21.32 2.34 -18.41
CA ILE A 272 -21.04 2.88 -19.74
C ILE A 272 -22.15 2.47 -20.70
N PHE A 273 -22.96 3.45 -21.08
CA PHE A 273 -24.01 3.30 -22.08
C PHE A 273 -23.44 3.26 -23.49
N ILE A 274 -24.09 2.51 -24.37
CA ILE A 274 -23.70 2.37 -25.78
C ILE A 274 -23.78 3.73 -26.52
N ASP A 275 -24.61 4.67 -26.05
CA ASP A 275 -24.70 6.05 -26.55
C ASP A 275 -23.35 6.80 -26.54
N GLN A 276 -22.44 6.40 -25.65
CA GLN A 276 -21.10 7.00 -25.52
C GLN A 276 -20.05 6.30 -26.39
N SER A 277 -20.41 5.20 -27.07
CA SER A 277 -19.54 4.53 -28.03
C SER A 277 -19.71 5.14 -29.42
N GLU A 278 -18.63 5.34 -30.16
CA GLU A 278 -18.64 5.93 -31.51
C GLU A 278 -19.17 4.91 -32.56
N LEU A 279 -20.32 4.30 -32.29
CA LEU A 279 -20.93 3.34 -33.20
C LEU A 279 -21.72 4.04 -34.31
N PRO A 280 -21.75 3.48 -35.53
CA PRO A 280 -22.62 3.96 -36.58
C PRO A 280 -24.09 3.98 -36.12
N PRO A 281 -24.89 5.01 -36.47
CA PRO A 281 -26.28 5.16 -36.01
C PRO A 281 -27.17 3.95 -36.32
N ARG A 282 -26.85 3.23 -37.40
CA ARG A 282 -27.53 2.00 -37.79
C ARG A 282 -27.31 0.87 -36.78
N VAL A 283 -26.05 0.63 -36.39
CA VAL A 283 -25.65 -0.42 -35.44
C VAL A 283 -26.21 -0.12 -34.06
N TYR A 284 -26.11 1.14 -33.63
CA TYR A 284 -26.70 1.64 -32.39
C TYR A 284 -28.20 1.35 -32.30
N ASN A 285 -28.96 1.67 -33.35
CA ASN A 285 -30.41 1.46 -33.36
C ASN A 285 -30.80 -0.03 -33.38
N CYS A 286 -30.00 -0.90 -34.01
CA CYS A 286 -30.22 -2.35 -33.96
C CYS A 286 -29.97 -2.91 -32.55
N LEU A 287 -28.88 -2.51 -31.89
CA LEU A 287 -28.57 -2.93 -30.51
C LEU A 287 -29.65 -2.48 -29.51
N LYS A 288 -30.16 -1.25 -29.68
CA LYS A 288 -31.23 -0.69 -28.85
C LYS A 288 -32.55 -1.44 -29.00
N ARG A 289 -32.89 -1.91 -30.21
CA ARG A 289 -34.08 -2.74 -30.48
C ARG A 289 -34.00 -4.13 -29.84
N SER A 290 -32.78 -4.63 -29.65
CA SER A 290 -32.51 -5.91 -28.98
C SER A 290 -32.34 -5.77 -27.46
N ASN A 291 -32.76 -4.66 -26.86
CA ASN A 291 -32.66 -4.35 -25.44
C ASN A 291 -31.22 -4.33 -24.88
N ILE A 292 -30.22 -4.05 -25.72
CA ILE A 292 -28.82 -3.89 -25.29
C ILE A 292 -28.56 -2.40 -25.14
N TYR A 293 -28.33 -1.94 -23.90
CA TYR A 293 -28.14 -0.51 -23.58
C TYR A 293 -26.76 -0.21 -23.01
N THR A 294 -26.10 -1.20 -22.39
CA THR A 294 -24.78 -1.02 -21.77
C THR A 294 -23.72 -1.92 -22.42
N LEU A 295 -22.45 -1.52 -22.31
CA LEU A 295 -21.31 -2.35 -22.73
C LEU A 295 -21.24 -3.69 -21.98
N PHE A 296 -21.78 -3.75 -20.76
CA PHE A 296 -21.89 -4.98 -19.99
C PHE A 296 -22.90 -5.96 -20.62
N ASP A 297 -24.06 -5.47 -21.08
CA ASP A 297 -25.06 -6.30 -21.76
C ASP A 297 -24.50 -6.85 -23.07
N LEU A 298 -23.69 -6.06 -23.77
CA LEU A 298 -23.04 -6.44 -25.03
C LEU A 298 -21.99 -7.55 -24.83
N LEU A 299 -21.23 -7.51 -23.74
CA LEU A 299 -20.23 -8.54 -23.39
C LEU A 299 -20.84 -9.88 -22.97
N ASN A 300 -22.07 -9.87 -22.45
CA ASN A 300 -22.77 -11.10 -22.04
C ASN A 300 -23.47 -11.81 -23.21
N ASN A 301 -23.53 -11.20 -24.39
CA ASN A 301 -24.11 -11.82 -25.58
C ASN A 301 -23.04 -12.54 -26.40
N SER A 302 -23.32 -13.77 -26.82
CA SER A 302 -22.42 -14.52 -27.70
C SER A 302 -22.43 -13.96 -29.12
N LYS A 303 -21.38 -14.21 -29.91
CA LYS A 303 -21.32 -13.82 -31.33
C LYS A 303 -22.51 -14.36 -32.14
N GLU A 304 -23.01 -15.54 -31.76
CA GLU A 304 -24.16 -16.19 -32.39
C GLU A 304 -25.47 -15.44 -32.09
N ASP A 305 -25.60 -14.86 -30.90
CA ASP A 305 -26.78 -14.09 -30.51
C ASP A 305 -26.80 -12.70 -31.15
N LEU A 306 -25.63 -12.09 -31.37
CA LEU A 306 -25.51 -10.83 -32.11
C LEU A 306 -25.83 -10.99 -33.60
N MET A 307 -25.59 -12.17 -34.19
CA MET A 307 -26.00 -12.47 -35.58
C MET A 307 -27.52 -12.69 -35.73
N LYS A 308 -28.23 -13.03 -34.65
CA LYS A 308 -29.70 -13.18 -34.68
C LYS A 308 -30.43 -11.83 -34.70
N ILE A 309 -29.71 -10.73 -34.46
CA ILE A 309 -30.28 -9.38 -34.50
C ILE A 309 -30.51 -8.98 -35.97
N GLU A 310 -31.76 -8.66 -36.30
CA GLU A 310 -32.12 -8.23 -37.66
C GLU A 310 -31.27 -7.03 -38.10
N HIS A 311 -30.70 -7.13 -39.30
CA HIS A 311 -29.90 -6.10 -40.00
C HIS A 311 -28.49 -5.79 -39.47
N VAL A 312 -27.93 -6.63 -38.58
CA VAL A 312 -26.51 -6.57 -38.18
C VAL A 312 -25.65 -7.42 -39.14
N CYS A 313 -24.64 -6.82 -39.76
CA CYS A 313 -23.72 -7.54 -40.65
C CYS A 313 -22.48 -8.03 -39.90
N ILE A 314 -21.76 -9.00 -40.49
CA ILE A 314 -20.49 -9.53 -39.96
C ILE A 314 -19.44 -8.41 -39.80
N GLU A 315 -19.46 -7.42 -40.71
CA GLU A 315 -18.60 -6.23 -40.65
C GLU A 315 -18.88 -5.36 -39.43
N ASP A 316 -20.16 -5.20 -39.07
CA ASP A 316 -20.60 -4.42 -37.91
C ASP A 316 -20.16 -5.11 -36.60
N ILE A 317 -20.23 -6.44 -36.54
CA ILE A 317 -19.76 -7.22 -35.39
C ILE A 317 -18.25 -7.04 -35.18
N LYS A 318 -17.45 -7.01 -36.26
CA LYS A 318 -16.01 -6.74 -36.17
C LYS A 318 -15.72 -5.34 -35.64
N GLN A 319 -16.48 -4.33 -36.09
CA GLN A 319 -16.33 -2.95 -35.62
C GLN A 319 -16.70 -2.81 -34.13
N ILE A 320 -17.77 -3.48 -33.70
CA ILE A 320 -18.17 -3.54 -32.29
C ILE A 320 -17.04 -4.13 -31.44
N LEU A 321 -16.43 -5.23 -31.88
CA LEU A 321 -15.33 -5.89 -31.16
C LEU A 321 -14.08 -5.00 -31.07
N ASP A 322 -13.70 -4.33 -32.15
CA ASP A 322 -12.54 -3.41 -32.17
C ASP A 322 -12.74 -2.20 -31.21
N ILE A 323 -13.97 -1.67 -31.12
CA ILE A 323 -14.30 -0.58 -30.20
C ILE A 323 -14.28 -1.05 -28.74
N ILE A 324 -14.77 -2.26 -28.47
CA ILE A 324 -14.71 -2.88 -27.14
C ILE A 324 -13.25 -3.09 -26.72
N GLU A 325 -12.40 -3.64 -27.60
CA GLU A 325 -10.98 -3.85 -27.31
C GLU A 325 -10.27 -2.53 -27.03
N LYS A 326 -10.45 -1.51 -27.87
CA LYS A 326 -9.85 -0.18 -27.66
C LYS A 326 -10.28 0.45 -26.34
N ARG A 327 -11.55 0.33 -25.95
CA ARG A 327 -12.02 0.89 -24.67
C ARG A 327 -11.61 0.05 -23.48
N LEU A 328 -11.52 -1.27 -23.60
CA LEU A 328 -11.02 -2.14 -22.53
C LEU A 328 -9.52 -1.95 -22.27
N VAL A 329 -8.70 -1.71 -23.30
CA VAL A 329 -7.26 -1.42 -23.17
C VAL A 329 -7.01 -0.13 -22.36
N ILE A 330 -7.89 0.87 -22.46
CA ILE A 330 -7.82 2.09 -21.63
C ILE A 330 -8.01 1.78 -20.13
N TYR A 331 -8.71 0.68 -19.79
CA TYR A 331 -8.94 0.25 -18.41
C TYR A 331 -8.07 -0.95 -17.96
N LEU A 332 -7.37 -1.63 -18.89
CA LEU A 332 -6.54 -2.82 -18.65
C LEU A 332 -5.28 -2.75 -19.53
N PRO A 333 -4.12 -2.29 -19.02
CA PRO A 333 -2.94 -2.08 -19.85
C PRO A 333 -2.27 -3.36 -20.34
N ASN A 334 -2.62 -4.55 -19.84
CA ASN A 334 -2.02 -5.80 -20.27
C ASN A 334 -2.96 -6.97 -20.00
N ASN A 335 -3.50 -7.55 -21.06
CA ASN A 335 -3.66 -8.98 -21.29
C ASN A 335 -4.32 -9.18 -22.65
N LYS A 336 -3.65 -9.89 -23.56
CA LYS A 336 -4.24 -10.35 -24.82
C LYS A 336 -5.35 -11.34 -24.47
N PHE A 337 -6.58 -11.02 -24.84
CA PHE A 337 -7.71 -11.94 -24.72
C PHE A 337 -7.85 -12.72 -26.03
N GLU A 338 -7.53 -14.00 -26.01
CA GLU A 338 -8.14 -14.96 -26.93
C GLU A 338 -9.45 -15.43 -26.27
N MET A 339 -10.58 -15.21 -26.94
CA MET A 339 -11.86 -15.81 -26.56
C MET A 339 -12.19 -16.94 -27.53
N ASN A 340 -12.52 -18.11 -26.96
CA ASN A 340 -13.14 -19.26 -27.63
C ASN A 340 -14.41 -18.87 -28.38
#